data_AF-A0A7C6WR15-F1
#
_entry.id   AF-A0A7C6WR15-F1
#
_cell.length_a   1.000
_cell.length_b   1.000
_cell.length_c   1.000
_cell.angle_alpha   90.00
_cell.angle_beta   90.00
_cell.angle_gamma   90.00
#
_symmetry.space_group_name_H-M   'P 1'
#
loop_
_entity.id
_entity.type
_entity.pdbx_description
1 polymer ?
#
loop_
_entity_poly.entity_id
_entity_poly.type
_entity_poly.pdbx_seq_one_letter_code
_entity_poly.pdbx_strand_id
1 'polypeptide(L)'
;MPFFYDFHIHSCLSPCADDDMEPGNVCAMAALKGLQAIAITDHNTARNLRAFSVAAQRQGLLLLPGMELCTREEVHLLAYFPHVDAAEAVGALCRPLLGDFKNRPDFYGHQRVVDADGQQLAEEDALLIGALDIDLNNLCDLVRAHGGVPVPAHIVRGNGLVTMLGFVPPDAGFRTLEAPLGAMDATGYRVLHSSDAHNLGDIAEPEHTLPCEMTVPDILAWMRGE
;
A
#
# COMPACT_ATOMS: atom_id res chain seq x y z
N MET A 1 -10.28 2.82 -21.14
CA MET A 1 -9.01 2.49 -21.86
C MET A 1 -8.04 1.87 -20.87
N PRO A 2 -7.16 0.92 -21.25
CA PRO A 2 -6.15 0.40 -20.32
C PRO A 2 -5.24 1.52 -19.85
N PHE A 3 -4.85 1.50 -18.58
CA PHE A 3 -3.97 2.48 -17.96
C PHE A 3 -2.85 1.77 -17.19
N PHE A 4 -1.66 2.38 -17.17
CA PHE A 4 -0.51 1.86 -16.45
C PHE A 4 -0.55 2.26 -14.98
N TYR A 5 -0.16 1.34 -14.11
CA TYR A 5 -0.24 1.53 -12.67
C TYR A 5 0.96 1.00 -11.90
N ASP A 6 1.09 1.49 -10.68
CA ASP A 6 1.89 0.87 -9.62
C ASP A 6 1.19 1.08 -8.27
N PHE A 7 0.67 0.00 -7.68
CA PHE A 7 -0.19 0.06 -6.50
C PHE A 7 0.51 -0.38 -5.21
N HIS A 8 1.83 -0.50 -5.21
CA HIS A 8 2.61 -0.83 -4.03
C HIS A 8 3.89 0.01 -3.99
N ILE A 9 3.79 1.19 -3.39
CA ILE A 9 4.89 2.15 -3.26
C ILE A 9 4.96 2.67 -1.83
N HIS A 10 6.15 2.62 -1.23
CA HIS A 10 6.43 3.18 0.09
C HIS A 10 6.95 4.63 -0.03
N SER A 11 6.53 5.50 0.87
CA SER A 11 7.01 6.88 0.97
C SER A 11 8.06 7.02 2.06
N CYS A 12 8.63 8.22 2.21
CA CYS A 12 9.54 8.58 3.31
C CYS A 12 8.92 8.45 4.72
N LEU A 13 7.65 8.06 4.84
CA LEU A 13 7.02 7.68 6.10
C LEU A 13 7.22 6.21 6.46
N SER A 14 7.45 5.33 5.50
CA SER A 14 7.90 3.97 5.78
C SER A 14 9.40 3.99 6.12
N PRO A 15 9.83 3.41 7.25
CA PRO A 15 11.21 3.56 7.71
C PRO A 15 12.22 2.95 6.72
N CYS A 16 11.84 1.86 6.06
CA CYS A 16 12.66 1.14 5.07
C CYS A 16 12.80 1.85 3.71
N ALA A 17 12.09 2.97 3.48
CA ALA A 17 12.14 3.71 2.22
C ALA A 17 13.11 4.90 2.31
N ASP A 18 13.65 5.31 1.17
CA ASP A 18 14.56 6.45 1.11
C ASP A 18 13.86 7.75 1.52
N ASP A 19 14.60 8.66 2.17
CA ASP A 19 14.10 9.99 2.54
C ASP A 19 13.62 10.81 1.32
N ASP A 20 14.15 10.51 0.13
CA ASP A 20 13.78 11.12 -1.15
C ASP A 20 12.41 10.66 -1.68
N MET A 21 11.77 9.67 -1.05
CA MET A 21 10.42 9.17 -1.39
C MET A 21 9.31 10.13 -0.92
N GLU A 22 9.52 11.42 -1.13
CA GLU A 22 8.58 12.50 -0.82
C GLU A 22 7.48 12.60 -1.90
N PRO A 23 6.30 13.19 -1.56
CA PRO A 23 5.15 13.28 -2.47
C PRO A 23 5.48 13.83 -3.86
N GLY A 24 6.24 14.92 -3.93
CA GLY A 24 6.62 15.55 -5.19
C GLY A 24 7.49 14.64 -6.06
N ASN A 25 8.48 13.98 -5.45
CA ASN A 25 9.46 13.14 -6.16
C ASN A 25 8.82 11.86 -6.70
N VAL A 26 8.06 11.16 -5.85
CA VAL A 26 7.39 9.91 -6.23
C VAL A 26 6.37 10.17 -7.35
N CYS A 27 5.51 11.19 -7.20
CA CYS A 27 4.53 11.51 -8.23
C CYS A 27 5.19 11.98 -9.54
N ALA A 28 6.27 12.78 -9.47
CA ALA A 28 7.00 13.19 -10.65
C ALA A 28 7.68 12.02 -11.35
N MET A 29 8.27 11.09 -10.59
CA MET A 29 8.91 9.88 -11.14
C MET A 29 7.88 8.95 -11.77
N ALA A 30 6.76 8.69 -11.11
CA ALA A 30 5.67 7.89 -11.68
C ALA A 30 5.15 8.46 -13.00
N ALA A 31 4.92 9.78 -13.06
CA ALA A 31 4.51 10.46 -14.29
C ALA A 31 5.60 10.40 -15.37
N LEU A 32 6.88 10.56 -15.00
CA LEU A 32 8.02 10.44 -15.92
C LEU A 32 8.13 9.03 -16.53
N LYS A 33 7.88 7.99 -15.73
CA LYS A 33 7.83 6.60 -16.19
C LYS A 33 6.56 6.27 -16.99
N GLY A 34 5.60 7.19 -17.08
CA GLY A 34 4.38 7.01 -17.87
C GLY A 34 3.27 6.23 -17.15
N LEU A 35 3.36 6.10 -15.82
CA LEU A 35 2.24 5.60 -15.03
C LEU A 35 1.11 6.64 -15.00
N GLN A 36 -0.12 6.16 -14.86
CA GLN A 36 -1.32 6.99 -14.84
C GLN A 36 -2.09 6.89 -13.52
N ALA A 37 -1.90 5.78 -12.80
CA ALA A 37 -2.47 5.54 -11.48
C ALA A 37 -1.41 4.99 -10.53
N ILE A 38 -1.37 5.49 -9.30
CA ILE A 38 -0.47 4.98 -8.27
C ILE A 38 -1.20 4.77 -6.95
N ALA A 39 -0.68 3.93 -6.07
CA ALA A 39 -1.06 3.87 -4.68
C ALA A 39 0.18 4.04 -3.80
N ILE A 40 0.01 4.79 -2.71
CA ILE A 40 1.00 4.85 -1.64
C ILE A 40 0.51 3.93 -0.54
N THR A 41 1.38 3.04 -0.08
CA THR A 41 1.04 1.93 0.80
C THR A 41 2.01 1.88 1.96
N ASP A 42 2.18 3.02 2.64
CA ASP A 42 3.05 3.08 3.80
C ASP A 42 2.66 2.06 4.88
N HIS A 43 3.66 1.55 5.59
CA HIS A 43 3.43 0.54 6.60
C HIS A 43 2.52 1.07 7.72
N ASN A 44 1.40 0.38 7.98
CA ASN A 44 0.51 0.61 9.11
C ASN A 44 -0.03 2.04 9.28
N THR A 45 0.11 2.92 8.27
CA THR A 45 -0.27 4.33 8.37
C THR A 45 -0.72 4.91 7.03
N ALA A 46 -1.54 5.95 7.11
CA ALA A 46 -2.06 6.71 5.96
C ALA A 46 -1.69 8.21 6.03
N ARG A 47 -0.83 8.61 6.97
CA ARG A 47 -0.66 10.04 7.34
C ARG A 47 -0.12 10.92 6.21
N ASN A 48 0.57 10.35 5.21
CA ASN A 48 1.06 11.10 4.05
C ASN A 48 0.07 11.11 2.86
N LEU A 49 -1.03 10.36 2.89
CA LEU A 49 -1.94 10.22 1.73
C LEU A 49 -2.55 11.55 1.27
N ARG A 50 -2.79 12.52 2.17
CA ARG A 50 -3.26 13.85 1.80
C ARG A 50 -2.23 14.62 0.99
N ALA A 51 -0.97 14.58 1.41
CA ALA A 51 0.13 15.20 0.71
C ALA A 51 0.30 14.59 -0.69
N PHE A 52 0.25 13.26 -0.77
CA PHE A 52 0.26 12.55 -2.05
C PHE A 52 -0.96 12.82 -2.92
N SER A 53 -2.15 13.00 -2.35
CA SER A 53 -3.35 13.33 -3.13
C SER A 53 -3.18 14.65 -3.87
N VAL A 54 -2.60 15.67 -3.20
CA VAL A 54 -2.29 16.96 -3.82
C VAL A 54 -1.17 16.83 -4.85
N ALA A 55 -0.09 16.10 -4.54
CA ALA A 55 1.04 15.91 -5.46
C ALA A 55 0.64 15.13 -6.73
N ALA A 56 -0.14 14.06 -6.58
CA ALA A 56 -0.67 13.26 -7.69
C ALA A 56 -1.56 14.11 -8.61
N GLN A 57 -2.45 14.94 -8.04
CA GLN A 57 -3.29 15.85 -8.82
C GLN A 57 -2.45 16.83 -9.66
N ARG A 58 -1.36 17.37 -9.11
CA ARG A 58 -0.45 18.28 -9.84
C ARG A 58 0.23 17.60 -11.03
N GLN A 59 0.45 16.29 -10.97
CA GLN A 59 1.06 15.49 -12.03
C GLN A 59 0.04 14.81 -12.96
N GLY A 60 -1.26 14.96 -12.71
CA GLY A 60 -2.31 14.31 -13.50
C GLY A 60 -2.43 12.81 -13.26
N LEU A 61 -1.95 12.31 -12.11
CA LEU A 61 -2.06 10.91 -11.69
C LEU A 61 -3.35 10.68 -10.91
N LEU A 62 -3.95 9.50 -11.09
CA LEU A 62 -4.92 8.98 -10.14
C LEU A 62 -4.19 8.42 -8.92
N LEU A 63 -4.51 8.93 -7.73
CA LEU A 63 -4.10 8.29 -6.47
C LEU A 63 -5.20 7.33 -6.03
N LEU A 64 -4.85 6.05 -5.90
CA LEU A 64 -5.61 5.06 -5.16
C LEU A 64 -5.14 5.09 -3.68
N PRO A 65 -5.98 5.52 -2.73
CA PRO A 65 -5.60 5.52 -1.32
C PRO A 65 -5.27 4.11 -0.83
N GLY A 66 -4.08 3.92 -0.27
CA GLY A 66 -3.56 2.61 0.13
C GLY A 66 -2.85 2.63 1.48
N MET A 67 -2.63 1.45 2.03
CA MET A 67 -1.77 1.16 3.18
C MET A 67 -1.23 -0.26 3.01
N GLU A 68 -0.01 -0.54 3.47
CA GLU A 68 0.43 -1.92 3.67
C GLU A 68 0.37 -2.22 5.18
N LEU A 69 -0.55 -3.10 5.58
CA LEU A 69 -0.78 -3.41 6.98
C LEU A 69 -0.07 -4.73 7.34
N CYS A 70 0.60 -4.78 8.48
CA CYS A 70 1.27 -5.99 8.96
C CYS A 70 0.45 -6.63 10.09
N THR A 71 -0.09 -7.82 9.83
CA THR A 71 -0.87 -8.60 10.81
C THR A 71 0.02 -9.16 11.93
N ARG A 72 -0.60 -9.67 13.00
CA ARG A 72 0.11 -10.38 14.07
C ARG A 72 0.81 -11.65 13.59
N GLU A 73 0.30 -12.28 12.53
CA GLU A 73 0.95 -13.39 11.85
C GLU A 73 2.15 -12.96 10.98
N GLU A 74 2.51 -11.67 11.03
CA GLU A 74 3.50 -11.02 10.17
C GLU A 74 3.20 -11.17 8.67
N VAL A 75 1.91 -11.31 8.31
CA VAL A 75 1.44 -11.22 6.93
C VAL A 75 1.25 -9.76 6.55
N HIS A 76 1.86 -9.34 5.45
CA HIS A 76 1.61 -8.05 4.81
C HIS A 76 0.34 -8.09 3.96
N LEU A 77 -0.52 -7.11 4.19
CA LEU A 77 -1.82 -6.96 3.56
C LEU A 77 -1.96 -5.56 3.01
N LEU A 78 -1.97 -5.44 1.69
CA LEU A 78 -2.35 -4.20 1.02
C LEU A 78 -3.82 -3.93 1.29
N ALA A 79 -4.15 -2.71 1.68
CA ALA A 79 -5.51 -2.25 1.90
C ALA A 79 -5.75 -1.01 1.06
N TYR A 80 -6.66 -1.11 0.09
CA TYR A 80 -7.02 -0.01 -0.80
C TYR A 80 -8.40 0.55 -0.45
N PHE A 81 -8.55 1.88 -0.44
CA PHE A 81 -9.72 2.55 0.11
C PHE A 81 -10.43 3.46 -0.91
N PRO A 82 -11.75 3.69 -0.76
CA PRO A 82 -12.49 4.55 -1.68
C PRO A 82 -12.04 6.01 -1.60
N HIS A 83 -11.62 6.46 -0.41
CA HIS A 83 -11.25 7.84 -0.11
C HIS A 83 -10.09 7.89 0.88
N VAL A 84 -9.31 8.97 0.86
CA VAL A 84 -8.22 9.18 1.83
C VAL A 84 -8.74 9.18 3.27
N ASP A 85 -9.94 9.76 3.53
CA ASP A 85 -10.57 9.73 4.87
C ASP A 85 -10.76 8.31 5.43
N ALA A 86 -11.08 7.34 4.56
CA ALA A 86 -11.29 5.96 4.98
C ALA A 86 -9.95 5.28 5.36
N ALA A 87 -8.90 5.54 4.59
CA ALA A 87 -7.55 5.06 4.91
C ALA A 87 -7.02 5.70 6.21
N GLU A 88 -7.21 7.02 6.38
CA GLU A 88 -6.84 7.74 7.61
C GLU A 88 -7.57 7.20 8.84
N ALA A 89 -8.87 6.87 8.71
CA ALA A 89 -9.64 6.27 9.79
C ALA A 89 -9.09 4.90 10.20
N VAL A 90 -8.75 4.03 9.24
CA VAL A 90 -8.13 2.72 9.54
C VAL A 90 -6.73 2.91 10.13
N GLY A 91 -5.89 3.78 9.58
CA GLY A 91 -4.57 4.08 10.13
C GLY A 91 -4.62 4.56 11.57
N ALA A 92 -5.60 5.40 11.93
CA ALA A 92 -5.80 5.84 13.31
C ALA A 92 -6.19 4.68 14.25
N LEU A 93 -6.94 3.69 13.76
CA LEU A 93 -7.30 2.48 14.52
C LEU A 93 -6.13 1.50 14.63
N CYS A 94 -5.25 1.44 13.62
CA CYS A 94 -4.04 0.61 13.63
C CYS A 94 -2.95 1.16 14.56
N ARG A 95 -2.79 2.49 14.66
CA ARG A 95 -1.72 3.12 15.46
C ARG A 95 -1.58 2.62 16.90
N PRO A 96 -2.65 2.43 17.71
CA PRO A 96 -2.52 1.86 19.05
C PRO A 96 -2.17 0.36 19.07
N LEU A 97 -2.42 -0.38 17.98
CA LEU A 97 -2.12 -1.82 17.88
C LEU A 97 -0.62 -2.10 17.69
N LEU A 98 0.18 -1.07 17.34
CA LEU A 98 1.65 -1.14 17.35
C LEU A 98 2.25 -1.13 18.76
N GLY A 99 1.44 -0.86 19.80
CA GLY A 99 1.92 -0.76 21.18
C GLY A 99 2.95 0.36 21.40
N ASP A 100 3.86 0.13 22.35
CA ASP A 100 4.88 1.10 22.76
C ASP A 100 6.24 0.93 22.02
N PHE A 101 6.28 0.15 20.94
CA PHE A 101 7.50 -0.08 20.17
C PHE A 101 7.88 1.19 19.40
N LYS A 102 8.95 1.85 19.87
CA LYS A 102 9.46 3.07 19.24
C LYS A 102 10.42 2.77 18.10
N ASN A 103 10.34 3.57 17.05
CA ASN A 103 11.30 3.55 15.96
C ASN A 103 12.70 3.97 16.46
N ARG A 104 13.73 3.42 15.81
CA ARG A 104 15.13 3.81 16.00
C ARG A 104 15.68 4.24 14.64
N PRO A 105 15.66 5.54 14.31
CA PRO A 105 16.02 6.03 12.99
C PRO A 105 17.41 5.57 12.51
N ASP A 106 18.40 5.51 13.41
CA ASP A 106 19.75 5.02 13.11
C ASP A 106 19.81 3.56 12.60
N PHE A 107 18.75 2.77 12.81
CA PHE A 107 18.67 1.36 12.43
C PHE A 107 17.66 1.11 11.33
N TYR A 108 16.48 1.70 11.44
CA TYR A 108 15.37 1.41 10.54
C TYR A 108 15.19 2.46 9.45
N GLY A 109 15.65 3.70 9.66
CA GLY A 109 15.36 4.86 8.83
C GLY A 109 14.34 5.82 9.48
N HIS A 110 14.28 7.03 8.93
CA HIS A 110 13.35 8.08 9.38
C HIS A 110 11.93 7.78 8.92
N GLN A 111 10.94 8.31 9.65
CA GLN A 111 9.52 8.15 9.31
C GLN A 111 8.87 9.52 9.26
N ARG A 112 9.03 10.18 8.12
CA ARG A 112 8.74 11.61 7.95
C ARG A 112 7.31 11.81 7.50
N VAL A 113 6.56 12.56 8.31
CA VAL A 113 5.24 13.06 7.91
C VAL A 113 5.45 14.42 7.28
N VAL A 114 5.08 14.54 6.01
CA VAL A 114 5.38 15.70 5.18
C VAL A 114 4.12 16.28 4.55
N ASP A 115 4.18 17.55 4.15
CA ASP A 115 3.17 18.14 3.29
C ASP A 115 3.43 17.84 1.79
N ALA A 116 2.57 18.36 0.92
CA ALA A 116 2.65 18.13 -0.53
C ALA A 116 3.90 18.73 -1.20
N ASP A 117 4.63 19.61 -0.51
CA ASP A 117 5.86 20.25 -0.97
C ASP A 117 7.11 19.65 -0.30
N GLY A 118 6.96 18.50 0.40
CA GLY A 118 8.04 17.78 1.07
C GLY A 118 8.47 18.39 2.41
N GLN A 119 7.79 19.43 2.90
CA GLN A 119 8.15 20.03 4.18
C GLN A 119 7.71 19.12 5.33
N GLN A 120 8.64 18.82 6.23
CA GLN A 120 8.36 17.95 7.36
C GLN A 120 7.44 18.64 8.37
N LEU A 121 6.31 17.99 8.62
CA LEU A 121 5.30 18.40 9.60
C LEU A 121 5.52 17.72 10.95
N ALA A 122 5.94 16.45 10.92
CA ALA A 122 6.21 15.65 12.10
C ALA A 122 7.13 14.46 11.77
N GLU A 123 7.55 13.75 12.81
CA GLU A 123 8.20 12.44 12.70
C GLU A 123 7.37 11.41 13.48
N GLU A 124 7.10 10.25 12.88
CA GLU A 124 6.40 9.15 13.55
C GLU A 124 7.34 8.43 14.49
N ASP A 125 6.91 8.28 15.74
CA ASP A 125 7.72 7.68 16.80
C ASP A 125 7.47 6.18 16.97
N ALA A 126 6.32 5.63 16.56
CA ALA A 126 6.10 4.18 16.52
C ALA A 126 6.88 3.52 15.39
N LEU A 127 7.31 2.28 15.60
CA LEU A 127 7.96 1.49 14.56
C LEU A 127 6.91 0.96 13.57
N LEU A 128 6.73 1.65 12.43
CA LEU A 128 5.65 1.36 11.49
C LEU A 128 5.81 0.03 10.76
N ILE A 129 7.03 -0.48 10.56
CA ILE A 129 7.28 -1.81 9.96
C ILE A 129 6.94 -2.98 10.90
N GLY A 130 6.56 -2.70 12.15
CA GLY A 130 6.18 -3.73 13.12
C GLY A 130 4.84 -4.40 12.84
N ALA A 131 4.61 -5.56 13.45
CA ALA A 131 3.32 -6.23 13.42
C ALA A 131 2.29 -5.54 14.34
N LEU A 132 1.05 -5.43 13.85
CA LEU A 132 -0.10 -4.99 14.64
C LEU A 132 -0.62 -6.13 15.53
N ASP A 133 -1.10 -5.85 16.74
CA ASP A 133 -1.82 -6.83 17.57
C ASP A 133 -3.28 -7.05 17.09
N ILE A 134 -3.40 -7.57 15.86
CA ILE A 134 -4.65 -7.97 15.21
C ILE A 134 -4.37 -9.09 14.22
N ASP A 135 -5.21 -10.12 14.21
CA ASP A 135 -5.07 -11.22 13.25
C ASP A 135 -5.57 -10.85 11.85
N LEU A 136 -5.14 -11.63 10.85
CA LEU A 136 -5.49 -11.45 9.45
C LEU A 136 -7.00 -11.28 9.20
N ASN A 137 -7.85 -12.10 9.82
CA ASN A 137 -9.28 -12.09 9.56
C ASN A 137 -9.92 -10.80 10.11
N ASN A 138 -9.62 -10.44 11.36
CA ASN A 138 -10.09 -9.22 11.99
C ASN A 138 -9.58 -7.97 11.26
N LEU A 139 -8.35 -8.00 10.76
CA LEU A 139 -7.80 -6.90 9.96
C LEU A 139 -8.51 -6.76 8.62
N CYS A 140 -8.79 -7.86 7.94
CA CYS A 140 -9.56 -7.84 6.69
C CYS A 140 -10.98 -7.30 6.92
N ASP A 141 -11.62 -7.69 8.02
CA ASP A 141 -12.95 -7.19 8.40
C ASP A 141 -12.93 -5.70 8.72
N LEU A 142 -11.89 -5.22 9.41
CA LEU A 142 -11.67 -3.79 9.65
C LEU A 142 -11.57 -3.02 8.33
N VAL A 143 -10.71 -3.46 7.40
CA VAL A 143 -10.54 -2.82 6.09
C VAL A 143 -11.88 -2.76 5.33
N ARG A 144 -12.63 -3.87 5.31
CA ARG A 144 -13.94 -3.95 4.63
C ARG A 144 -15.01 -3.07 5.29
N ALA A 145 -15.01 -2.97 6.62
CA ALA A 145 -15.95 -2.11 7.36
C ALA A 145 -15.79 -0.62 6.99
N HIS A 146 -14.60 -0.23 6.50
CA HIS A 146 -14.30 1.11 5.99
C HIS A 146 -14.39 1.19 4.45
N GLY A 147 -15.02 0.21 3.80
CA GLY A 147 -15.22 0.17 2.35
C GLY A 147 -13.97 -0.17 1.54
N GLY A 148 -12.88 -0.53 2.23
CA GLY A 148 -11.62 -0.91 1.59
C GLY A 148 -11.61 -2.34 1.07
N VAL A 149 -10.58 -2.67 0.30
CA VAL A 149 -10.35 -3.98 -0.28
C VAL A 149 -9.00 -4.51 0.20
N PRO A 150 -8.98 -5.57 1.02
CA PRO A 150 -7.74 -6.21 1.44
C PRO A 150 -7.21 -7.13 0.33
N VAL A 151 -5.93 -6.99 0.01
CA VAL A 151 -5.20 -7.73 -1.02
C VAL A 151 -3.87 -8.22 -0.42
N PRO A 152 -3.65 -9.54 -0.32
CA PRO A 152 -2.38 -10.08 0.15
C PRO A 152 -1.19 -9.57 -0.68
N ALA A 153 -0.21 -8.97 -0.01
CA ALA A 153 1.01 -8.44 -0.63
C ALA A 153 1.98 -9.58 -0.96
N HIS A 154 2.76 -9.40 -2.05
CA HIS A 154 3.92 -10.20 -2.46
C HIS A 154 3.94 -11.65 -1.94
N ILE A 155 2.87 -12.39 -2.23
CA ILE A 155 2.40 -13.55 -1.43
C ILE A 155 3.38 -14.71 -1.22
N VAL A 156 4.46 -14.78 -2.01
CA VAL A 156 5.46 -15.86 -2.02
C VAL A 156 6.88 -15.39 -1.62
N ARG A 157 7.04 -14.21 -1.02
CA ARG A 157 8.33 -13.73 -0.48
C ARG A 157 8.13 -12.98 0.83
N GLY A 158 9.18 -12.88 1.65
CA GLY A 158 9.16 -12.09 2.89
C GLY A 158 7.93 -12.37 3.76
N ASN A 159 7.20 -11.31 4.08
CA ASN A 159 5.95 -11.31 4.85
C ASN A 159 4.70 -11.67 4.01
N GLY A 160 4.86 -12.28 2.84
CA GLY A 160 3.78 -12.71 1.97
C GLY A 160 2.93 -13.82 2.59
N LEU A 161 1.62 -13.78 2.33
CA LEU A 161 0.61 -14.68 2.93
C LEU A 161 0.96 -16.18 2.80
N VAL A 162 1.38 -16.64 1.62
CA VAL A 162 1.73 -18.06 1.40
C VAL A 162 3.06 -18.40 2.06
N THR A 163 4.01 -17.47 2.14
CA THR A 163 5.27 -17.68 2.87
C THR A 163 5.03 -17.85 4.36
N MET A 164 4.14 -17.05 4.96
CA MET A 164 3.86 -17.09 6.40
C MET A 164 2.92 -18.23 6.80
N LEU A 165 1.85 -18.48 6.03
CA LEU A 165 0.82 -19.45 6.40
C LEU A 165 0.88 -20.76 5.62
N GLY A 166 1.58 -20.80 4.48
CA GLY A 166 1.65 -21.95 3.58
C GLY A 166 0.46 -22.09 2.63
N PHE A 167 -0.57 -21.27 2.75
CA PHE A 167 -1.78 -21.30 1.92
C PHE A 167 -2.50 -19.94 1.92
N VAL A 168 -3.45 -19.77 0.99
CA VAL A 168 -4.39 -18.64 1.00
C VAL A 168 -5.66 -19.07 1.74
N PRO A 169 -6.02 -18.48 2.90
CA PRO A 169 -7.20 -18.88 3.65
C PRO A 169 -8.49 -18.65 2.84
N PRO A 170 -9.30 -19.71 2.59
CA PRO A 170 -10.49 -19.59 1.74
C PRO A 170 -11.60 -18.75 2.36
N ASP A 171 -11.65 -18.67 3.69
CA ASP A 171 -12.58 -17.90 4.50
C ASP A 171 -12.22 -16.40 4.55
N ALA A 172 -10.97 -16.03 4.27
CA ALA A 172 -10.55 -14.62 4.23
C ALA A 172 -11.15 -13.84 3.05
N GLY A 173 -11.76 -14.52 2.07
CA GLY A 173 -12.58 -13.90 1.02
C GLY A 173 -11.79 -13.10 -0.02
N PHE A 174 -10.49 -13.38 -0.20
CA PHE A 174 -9.69 -12.72 -1.22
C PHE A 174 -10.14 -13.08 -2.64
N ARG A 175 -10.10 -12.09 -3.51
CA ARG A 175 -10.37 -12.22 -4.96
C ARG A 175 -9.21 -11.76 -5.82
N THR A 176 -8.31 -10.99 -5.21
CA THR A 176 -7.11 -10.45 -5.83
C THR A 176 -5.93 -10.71 -4.91
N LEU A 177 -4.78 -11.03 -5.49
CA LEU A 177 -3.51 -11.22 -4.79
C LEU A 177 -2.42 -10.43 -5.51
N GLU A 178 -1.41 -9.96 -4.80
CA GLU A 178 -0.17 -9.48 -5.42
C GLU A 178 0.85 -10.61 -5.49
N ALA A 179 1.27 -10.98 -6.71
CA ALA A 179 2.21 -12.08 -6.91
C ALA A 179 3.10 -11.81 -8.14
N PRO A 180 4.35 -12.29 -8.16
CA PRO A 180 5.13 -12.30 -9.40
C PRO A 180 4.47 -13.22 -10.45
N LEU A 181 4.64 -12.87 -11.73
CA LEU A 181 4.17 -13.67 -12.85
C LEU A 181 4.69 -15.12 -12.76
N GLY A 182 3.76 -16.09 -12.74
CA GLY A 182 4.08 -17.52 -12.74
C GLY A 182 4.61 -18.07 -11.41
N ALA A 183 4.58 -17.29 -10.32
CA ALA A 183 5.14 -17.73 -9.04
C ALA A 183 4.30 -18.76 -8.30
N MET A 184 3.00 -18.84 -8.58
CA MET A 184 2.11 -19.90 -8.09
C MET A 184 0.89 -20.09 -9.00
N ASP A 185 0.14 -21.16 -8.76
CA ASP A 185 -1.20 -21.32 -9.35
C ASP A 185 -2.17 -20.32 -8.73
N ALA A 186 -2.43 -19.23 -9.46
CA ALA A 186 -3.40 -18.20 -9.09
C ALA A 186 -4.77 -18.44 -9.74
N THR A 187 -5.07 -19.66 -10.22
CA THR A 187 -6.37 -19.98 -10.81
C THR A 187 -7.50 -19.62 -9.84
N GLY A 188 -8.44 -18.79 -10.32
CA GLY A 188 -9.57 -18.30 -9.51
C GLY A 188 -9.31 -16.96 -8.79
N TYR A 189 -8.11 -16.41 -8.88
CA TYR A 189 -7.78 -15.06 -8.39
C TYR A 189 -7.45 -14.12 -9.55
N ARG A 190 -7.73 -12.83 -9.34
CA ARG A 190 -7.11 -11.73 -10.08
C ARG A 190 -5.70 -11.52 -9.51
N VAL A 191 -4.75 -11.09 -10.34
CA VAL A 191 -3.36 -10.88 -9.91
C VAL A 191 -2.95 -9.44 -10.18
N LEU A 192 -2.43 -8.77 -9.15
CA LEU A 192 -1.75 -7.49 -9.25
C LEU A 192 -0.25 -7.71 -9.36
N HIS A 193 0.38 -6.80 -10.10
CA HIS A 193 1.84 -6.71 -10.20
C HIS A 193 2.21 -5.26 -9.91
N SER A 194 2.95 -5.04 -8.82
CA SER A 194 3.40 -3.72 -8.38
C SER A 194 4.82 -3.82 -7.85
N SER A 195 5.49 -2.69 -7.74
CA SER A 195 6.95 -2.64 -7.56
C SER A 195 7.40 -3.02 -6.15
N ASP A 196 6.59 -2.70 -5.13
CA ASP A 196 7.03 -2.68 -3.73
C ASP A 196 8.22 -1.70 -3.57
N ALA A 197 8.10 -0.53 -4.22
CA ALA A 197 9.20 0.43 -4.35
C ALA A 197 9.51 1.14 -3.04
N HIS A 198 10.78 1.11 -2.68
CA HIS A 198 11.35 1.79 -1.50
C HIS A 198 12.29 2.95 -1.89
N ASN A 199 12.61 3.07 -3.18
CA ASN A 199 13.36 4.19 -3.76
C ASN A 199 12.75 4.54 -5.13
N LEU A 200 13.09 5.73 -5.64
CA LEU A 200 12.49 6.25 -6.88
C LEU A 200 12.81 5.40 -8.11
N GLY A 201 13.96 4.72 -8.10
CA GLY A 201 14.40 3.86 -9.20
C GLY A 201 13.51 2.63 -9.38
N ASP A 202 13.02 2.09 -8.27
CA ASP A 202 12.24 0.85 -8.21
C ASP A 202 10.77 1.01 -8.61
N ILE A 203 10.24 2.25 -8.64
CA ILE A 203 8.87 2.52 -9.11
C ILE A 203 8.65 1.85 -10.47
N ALA A 204 7.52 1.18 -10.67
CA ALA A 204 7.33 0.31 -11.83
C ALA A 204 7.43 1.06 -13.17
N GLU A 205 7.95 0.35 -14.17
CA GLU A 205 7.82 0.73 -15.58
C GLU A 205 6.38 0.46 -16.07
N PRO A 206 5.93 1.08 -17.18
CA PRO A 206 4.56 0.96 -17.67
C PRO A 206 4.32 -0.37 -18.39
N GLU A 207 4.36 -1.47 -17.63
CA GLU A 207 4.26 -2.84 -18.13
C GLU A 207 2.90 -3.49 -17.81
N HIS A 208 2.26 -3.06 -16.72
CA HIS A 208 1.03 -3.66 -16.21
C HIS A 208 -0.15 -2.71 -16.32
N THR A 209 -1.32 -3.26 -16.69
CA THR A 209 -2.57 -2.51 -16.85
C THR A 209 -3.73 -3.27 -16.22
N LEU A 210 -4.80 -2.55 -15.86
CA LEU A 210 -6.05 -3.15 -15.41
C LEU A 210 -7.13 -3.09 -16.50
N PRO A 211 -7.99 -4.12 -16.61
CA PRO A 211 -9.10 -4.16 -17.55
C PRO A 211 -10.36 -3.48 -16.97
N CYS A 212 -10.22 -2.29 -16.39
CA CYS A 212 -11.31 -1.49 -15.83
C CYS A 212 -11.13 0.00 -16.19
N GLU A 213 -12.11 0.84 -15.86
CA GLU A 213 -11.96 2.28 -16.02
C GLU A 213 -11.03 2.85 -14.95
N MET A 214 -10.31 3.92 -15.29
CA MET A 214 -9.32 4.55 -14.40
C MET A 214 -10.03 5.44 -13.36
N THR A 215 -10.79 4.80 -12.47
CA THR A 215 -11.44 5.44 -11.33
C THR A 215 -11.24 4.58 -10.08
N VAL A 216 -11.17 5.21 -8.90
CA VAL A 216 -11.05 4.46 -7.65
C VAL A 216 -12.19 3.44 -7.47
N PRO A 217 -13.48 3.77 -7.68
CA PRO A 217 -14.56 2.78 -7.58
C PRO A 217 -14.40 1.57 -8.50
N ASP A 218 -14.03 1.79 -9.76
CA ASP A 218 -13.88 0.71 -10.75
C ASP A 218 -12.66 -0.17 -10.45
N ILE A 219 -11.55 0.41 -9.99
CA ILE A 219 -10.36 -0.33 -9.55
C ILE A 219 -10.70 -1.20 -8.34
N LEU A 220 -11.40 -0.65 -7.33
CA LEU A 220 -11.78 -1.41 -6.14
C LEU A 220 -12.80 -2.51 -6.48
N ALA A 221 -13.77 -2.25 -7.36
CA ALA A 221 -14.69 -3.27 -7.87
C ALA A 221 -13.92 -4.39 -8.58
N TRP A 222 -12.94 -4.02 -9.40
CA TRP A 222 -12.05 -4.98 -10.01
C TRP A 222 -11.25 -5.79 -8.97
N MET A 223 -10.77 -5.18 -7.89
CA MET A 223 -10.08 -5.93 -6.83
C MET A 223 -11.03 -6.88 -6.05
N ARG A 224 -12.33 -6.53 -5.95
CA ARG A 224 -13.37 -7.35 -5.28
C ARG A 224 -13.89 -8.52 -6.11
N GLY A 225 -13.50 -8.67 -7.38
CA GLY A 225 -14.07 -9.71 -8.23
C GLY A 225 -15.40 -9.34 -8.88
N GLU A 226 -15.81 -8.07 -8.80
CA GLU A 226 -17.03 -7.51 -9.41
C GLU A 226 -16.84 -7.23 -10.91
#